data_AF-D9QZB2-F1
#
_entry.id   AF-D9QZB2-F1
#
_cell.length_a   1.000
_cell.length_b   1.000
_cell.length_c   1.000
_cell.angle_alpha   90.00
_cell.angle_beta   90.00
_cell.angle_gamma   90.00
#
_symmetry.space_group_name_H-M   'P 1'
#
loop_
_entity.id
_entity.type
_entity.pdbx_description
1 polymer ?
#
loop_
_entity_poly.entity_id
_entity_poly.type
_entity_poly.pdbx_seq_one_letter_code
_entity_poly.pdbx_strand_id
1 'polypeptide(L)'
;MSYIKAADVLPKEIIDLIQNYIDGEYIYIPRKECNRKAWGENTRSKEMVFFRNKEIYEKYTEGMTIDHLSEAYCLSPKSIQKIIAKIKLKNQ
;
A
#
# COMPACT_ATOMS: atom_id res chain seq x y z
N MET A 1 6.95 -9.45 5.98
CA MET A 1 8.35 -9.52 6.44
C MET A 1 8.59 -10.96 6.85
N SER A 2 9.70 -11.57 6.44
CA SER A 2 10.08 -12.88 6.99
C SER A 2 10.54 -12.70 8.44
N TYR A 3 10.25 -13.70 9.28
CA TYR A 3 10.81 -13.76 10.62
C TYR A 3 12.33 -13.86 10.56
N ILE A 4 13.02 -13.14 11.45
CA ILE A 4 14.47 -13.18 11.63
C ILE A 4 14.72 -13.29 13.13
N LYS A 5 15.52 -14.27 13.56
CA LYS A 5 15.90 -14.38 14.97
C LYS A 5 16.88 -13.27 15.31
N ALA A 6 16.64 -12.57 16.42
CA ALA A 6 17.51 -11.47 16.86
C ALA A 6 18.97 -11.93 17.05
N ALA A 7 19.17 -13.12 17.62
CA ALA A 7 20.50 -13.72 17.82
C ALA A 7 21.28 -13.99 16.52
N ASP A 8 20.60 -14.08 15.37
CA ASP A 8 21.26 -14.32 14.08
C ASP A 8 21.77 -13.01 13.43
N VAL A 9 21.31 -11.84 13.89
CA VAL A 9 21.57 -10.54 13.23
C VAL A 9 22.03 -9.42 14.15
N LEU A 10 21.82 -9.52 15.46
CA LEU A 10 22.23 -8.52 16.44
C LEU A 10 23.44 -9.01 17.25
N PRO A 11 24.40 -8.11 17.59
CA PRO A 11 25.45 -8.41 18.55
C PRO A 11 24.88 -8.76 19.92
N LYS A 12 25.60 -9.59 20.68
CA LYS A 12 25.17 -10.06 22.00
C LYS A 12 24.92 -8.89 22.96
N GLU A 13 25.78 -7.87 22.94
CA GLU A 13 25.67 -6.72 23.84
C GLU A 13 24.37 -5.93 23.61
N ILE A 14 23.86 -5.92 22.37
CA ILE A 14 22.59 -5.30 22.03
C ILE A 14 21.41 -6.14 22.53
N ILE A 15 21.51 -7.47 22.43
CA ILE A 15 20.48 -8.37 22.94
C ILE A 15 20.37 -8.24 24.46
N ASP A 16 21.50 -8.28 25.17
CA ASP A 16 21.55 -8.11 26.62
C ASP A 16 20.94 -6.75 27.05
N LEU A 17 21.20 -5.68 26.28
CA LEU A 17 20.59 -4.38 26.53
C LEU A 17 19.07 -4.38 26.33
N ILE A 18 18.58 -5.00 25.24
CA ILE A 18 17.15 -5.11 24.94
C ILE A 18 16.44 -5.90 26.05
N GLN A 19 17.06 -6.98 26.54
CA GLN A 19 16.52 -7.82 27.60
C GLN A 19 16.30 -7.10 28.93
N ASN A 20 17.01 -5.98 29.19
CA ASN A 20 16.72 -5.12 30.34
C ASN A 20 15.36 -4.39 30.24
N TYR A 21 14.80 -4.27 29.03
CA TYR A 21 13.51 -3.62 28.78
C TYR A 21 12.41 -4.63 28.44
N ILE A 22 12.75 -5.72 27.75
CA ILE A 22 11.79 -6.71 27.24
C ILE A 22 12.48 -8.07 27.05
N ASP A 23 11.94 -9.14 27.63
CA ASP A 23 12.51 -10.49 27.55
C ASP A 23 11.46 -11.50 27.11
N GLY A 24 11.78 -12.33 26.10
CA GLY A 24 10.89 -13.37 25.56
C GLY A 24 9.81 -12.91 24.58
N GLU A 25 9.72 -11.61 24.25
CA GLU A 25 8.63 -11.05 23.45
C GLU A 25 9.05 -10.60 22.04
N TYR A 26 8.05 -10.40 21.16
CA TYR A 26 8.26 -9.86 19.81
C TYR A 26 8.24 -8.33 19.80
N ILE A 27 9.30 -7.72 19.25
CA ILE A 27 9.40 -6.28 19.04
C ILE A 27 9.48 -5.91 17.56
N TYR A 28 8.69 -4.92 17.14
CA TYR A 28 8.80 -4.34 15.80
C TYR A 28 9.87 -3.25 15.76
N ILE A 29 10.86 -3.42 14.88
CA ILE A 29 11.85 -2.38 14.60
C ILE A 29 11.38 -1.59 13.37
N PRO A 30 11.01 -0.30 13.52
CA PRO A 30 10.59 0.51 12.38
C PRO A 30 11.71 0.67 11.36
N ARG A 31 11.35 0.77 10.08
CA ARG A 31 12.31 1.08 9.03
C ARG A 31 12.96 2.44 9.28
N LYS A 32 14.29 2.49 9.11
CA LYS A 32 15.05 3.75 9.03
C LYS A 32 14.37 4.68 8.02
N GLU A 33 14.35 5.97 8.31
CA GLU A 33 13.65 6.97 7.49
C GLU A 33 14.13 6.97 6.04
N CYS A 34 15.45 6.90 5.82
CA CYS A 34 16.05 6.79 4.49
C CYS A 34 15.61 5.55 3.70
N ASN A 35 15.15 4.51 4.39
CA ASN A 35 14.71 3.23 3.81
C ASN A 35 13.19 3.05 3.88
N ARG A 36 12.45 4.09 4.27
CA ARG A 36 10.99 4.09 4.22
C ARG A 36 10.59 4.06 2.75
N LYS A 37 10.07 2.90 2.36
CA LYS A 37 9.44 2.76 1.05
C LYS A 37 8.10 3.46 1.08
N ALA A 38 7.79 4.19 0.03
CA ALA A 38 6.46 4.75 -0.13
C ALA A 38 5.47 3.59 -0.29
N TRP A 39 4.25 3.74 0.24
CA TRP A 39 3.21 2.70 0.14
C TRP A 39 3.08 2.17 -1.30
N GLY A 40 3.19 0.86 -1.52
CA GLY A 40 3.10 0.26 -2.86
C GLY A 40 4.33 0.42 -3.77
N GLU A 41 5.51 0.67 -3.21
CA GLU A 41 6.79 0.68 -3.96
C GLU A 41 7.37 -0.75 -4.13
N ASN A 42 7.10 -1.66 -3.19
CA ASN A 42 7.57 -3.06 -3.27
C ASN A 42 6.70 -3.96 -4.15
N THR A 43 5.44 -3.59 -4.30
CA THR A 43 4.46 -4.32 -5.10
C THR A 43 3.98 -3.31 -6.12
N ARG A 44 4.10 -3.58 -7.43
CA ARG A 44 3.65 -2.69 -8.53
C ARG A 44 2.16 -2.26 -8.46
N SER A 45 1.49 -2.55 -7.35
CA SER A 45 0.19 -2.06 -6.89
C SER A 45 -0.04 -0.58 -7.16
N LYS A 46 0.96 0.30 -6.98
CA LYS A 46 0.79 1.72 -7.33
C LYS A 46 0.50 1.93 -8.81
N GLU A 47 1.30 1.31 -9.67
CA GLU A 47 1.14 1.36 -11.13
C GLU A 47 -0.16 0.68 -11.56
N MET A 48 -0.43 -0.52 -11.04
CA MET A 48 -1.67 -1.26 -11.36
C MET A 48 -2.92 -0.46 -10.98
N VAL A 49 -2.95 0.16 -9.79
CA VAL A 49 -4.06 1.01 -9.38
C VAL A 49 -4.16 2.26 -10.26
N PHE A 50 -3.04 2.84 -10.67
CA PHE A 50 -3.03 3.98 -11.58
C PHE A 50 -3.62 3.61 -12.96
N PHE A 51 -3.15 2.53 -13.58
CA PHE A 51 -3.63 2.06 -14.88
C PHE A 51 -5.11 1.70 -14.83
N ARG A 52 -5.53 0.90 -13.84
CA ARG A 52 -6.95 0.56 -13.65
C ARG A 52 -7.81 1.82 -13.50
N ASN A 53 -7.37 2.80 -12.71
CA ASN A 53 -8.15 4.01 -12.51
C ASN A 53 -8.24 4.86 -13.80
N LYS A 54 -7.18 4.89 -14.61
CA LYS A 54 -7.19 5.54 -15.93
C LYS A 54 -8.19 4.86 -16.87
N GLU A 55 -8.16 3.54 -16.94
CA GLU A 55 -9.09 2.73 -17.75
C GLU A 55 -10.56 2.92 -17.31
N ILE A 56 -10.82 2.98 -16.00
CA ILE A 56 -12.16 3.29 -15.45
C ILE A 56 -12.64 4.65 -15.97
N TYR A 57 -11.78 5.66 -15.98
CA TYR A 57 -12.14 7.00 -16.43
C TYR A 57 -12.38 7.06 -17.95
N GLU A 58 -11.56 6.36 -18.74
CA GLU A 58 -11.73 6.26 -20.20
C GLU A 58 -13.08 5.63 -20.56
N LYS A 59 -13.41 4.47 -19.98
CA LYS A 59 -14.71 3.80 -20.19
C LYS A 59 -15.89 4.66 -19.71
N TYR A 60 -15.70 5.43 -18.63
CA TYR A 60 -16.72 6.38 -18.18
C TYR A 60 -16.92 7.51 -19.21
N THR A 61 -15.86 8.05 -19.81
CA THR A 61 -15.97 9.07 -20.86
C THR A 61 -16.58 8.54 -22.15
N GLU A 62 -16.47 7.24 -22.41
CA GLU A 62 -17.15 6.52 -23.50
C GLU A 62 -18.64 6.25 -23.22
N GLY A 63 -19.14 6.61 -22.03
CA GLY A 63 -20.56 6.54 -21.67
C GLY A 63 -20.93 5.37 -20.75
N MET A 64 -19.97 4.59 -20.24
CA MET A 64 -20.27 3.52 -19.29
C MET A 64 -20.77 4.09 -17.95
N THR A 65 -21.85 3.54 -17.42
CA THR A 65 -22.45 3.99 -16.16
C THR A 65 -21.61 3.58 -14.96
N ILE A 66 -21.80 4.28 -13.83
CA ILE A 66 -21.12 3.97 -12.57
C ILE A 66 -21.43 2.54 -12.11
N ASP A 67 -22.66 2.06 -12.31
CA ASP A 67 -23.08 0.72 -11.88
C ASP A 67 -22.36 -0.37 -12.69
N HIS A 68 -22.30 -0.23 -14.02
CA HIS A 68 -21.55 -1.17 -14.86
C HIS A 68 -20.05 -1.16 -14.56
N LEU A 69 -19.46 0.01 -14.31
CA LEU A 69 -18.06 0.10 -13.87
C LEU A 69 -17.84 -0.54 -12.50
N SER A 70 -18.82 -0.44 -11.60
CA SER A 70 -18.74 -1.04 -10.26
C SER A 70 -18.68 -2.56 -10.35
N GLU A 71 -19.52 -3.15 -11.19
CA GLU A 71 -19.53 -4.59 -11.48
C GLU A 71 -18.24 -5.03 -12.19
N ALA A 72 -17.88 -4.37 -13.29
CA ALA A 72 -16.74 -4.76 -14.13
C ALA A 72 -15.40 -4.75 -13.38
N TYR A 73 -15.23 -3.85 -12.41
CA TYR A 73 -14.00 -3.72 -11.62
C TYR A 73 -14.12 -4.24 -10.19
N CYS A 74 -15.27 -4.81 -9.81
CA CYS A 74 -15.55 -5.28 -8.45
C CYS A 74 -15.28 -4.19 -7.39
N LEU A 75 -15.75 -2.97 -7.66
CA LEU A 75 -15.60 -1.81 -6.78
C LEU A 75 -16.98 -1.27 -6.41
N SER A 76 -17.11 -0.68 -5.21
CA SER A 76 -18.36 0.00 -4.87
C SER A 76 -18.61 1.22 -5.78
N PRO A 77 -19.87 1.60 -6.05
CA PRO A 77 -20.21 2.83 -6.79
C PRO A 77 -19.51 4.07 -6.25
N LYS A 78 -19.40 4.18 -4.91
CA LYS A 78 -18.70 5.28 -4.24
C LYS A 78 -17.21 5.32 -4.56
N SER A 79 -16.56 4.16 -4.73
CA SER A 79 -15.15 4.07 -5.12
C SER A 79 -14.97 4.52 -6.57
N ILE A 80 -15.84 4.07 -7.48
CA ILE A 80 -15.84 4.49 -8.89
C ILE A 80 -16.01 6.01 -9.00
N GLN A 81 -17.00 6.59 -8.31
CA GLN A 81 -17.21 8.04 -8.27
C GLN A 81 -15.98 8.80 -7.80
N LYS A 82 -15.34 8.34 -6.72
CA LYS A 82 -14.09 8.95 -6.21
C LYS A 82 -12.96 8.87 -7.22
N ILE A 83 -12.81 7.76 -7.94
CA ILE A 83 -11.79 7.58 -8.97
C ILE A 83 -12.01 8.60 -10.10
N ILE A 84 -13.24 8.68 -10.62
CA ILE A 84 -13.61 9.62 -11.68
C ILE A 84 -13.36 11.06 -11.24
N ALA A 85 -13.85 11.46 -10.06
CA ALA A 85 -13.65 12.82 -9.55
C ALA A 85 -12.17 13.20 -9.41
N LYS A 86 -11.35 12.26 -8.89
CA LYS A 86 -9.91 12.48 -8.71
C LYS A 86 -9.16 12.63 -10.03
N ILE A 87 -9.57 11.92 -11.08
CA ILE A 87 -8.95 12.05 -12.40
C ILE A 87 -9.41 13.32 -13.11
N LYS A 88 -10.71 13.69 -13.01
CA LYS A 88 -11.21 14.97 -13.53
C LYS A 88 -10.42 16.17 -12.98
N LEU A 89 -10.16 16.18 -11.66
CA LEU A 89 -9.37 17.23 -11.00
C LEU A 89 -7.90 17.28 -11.42
N LYS A 90 -7.34 16.18 -11.93
CA LYS A 90 -5.95 16.13 -12.43
C LYS A 90 -5.81 16.53 -13.90
N ASN A 91 -6.90 16.47 -14.65
CA ASN A 91 -6.94 16.83 -16.07
C ASN A 91 -7.39 18.29 -16.29
N GLN A 92 -7.66 19.02 -15.20
CA GLN A 92 -7.79 20.49 -15.17
C GLN A 92 -6.45 21.10 -14.80
#